data_AF-A0A327KK98-F1
#
_entry.id   AF-A0A327KK98-F1
#
_cell.length_a   1.000
_cell.length_b   1.000
_cell.length_c   1.000
_cell.angle_alpha   90.00
_cell.angle_beta   90.00
_cell.angle_gamma   90.00
#
_symmetry.space_group_name_H-M   'P 1'
#
loop_
_entity.id
_entity.type
_entity.pdbx_description
1 polymer ?
#
loop_
_entity_poly.entity_id
_entity_poly.type
_entity_poly.pdbx_seq_one_letter_code
_entity_poly.pdbx_strand_id
1 'polypeptide(L)' 'MHAPKKPEGDPTPADTFTLGRGRLAKISAVEGIETSPESREMFAEFEGRGLSPEQRRAAIYEKHTRKV' A
#
# COMPACT_ATOMS: atom_id res chain seq x y z
N MET A 1 11.79 25.46 -30.17
CA MET A 1 11.06 26.26 -29.18
C MET A 1 10.42 25.30 -28.18
N HIS A 2 10.92 25.21 -26.95
CA HIS A 2 10.33 24.38 -25.89
C HIS A 2 9.24 25.21 -25.18
N ALA A 3 8.03 24.67 -25.10
CA ALA A 3 6.95 25.29 -24.32
C ALA A 3 7.26 25.20 -22.81
N PRO A 4 6.93 26.23 -22.01
CA PRO A 4 7.13 26.17 -20.57
C PRO A 4 6.20 25.11 -19.96
N LYS A 5 6.76 24.25 -19.11
CA LYS A 5 5.98 23.34 -18.26
C LYS A 5 5.08 24.18 -17.35
N LYS A 6 3.78 23.82 -17.28
CA LYS A 6 2.85 24.45 -16.33
C LYS A 6 3.38 24.29 -14.90
N PRO A 7 3.20 25.29 -14.01
CA PRO A 7 3.54 25.14 -12.61
C PRO A 7 2.62 24.08 -11.99
N GLU A 8 3.18 22.94 -11.61
CA GLU A 8 2.51 21.97 -10.76
C GLU A 8 2.39 22.62 -9.37
N GLY A 9 1.17 23.04 -9.00
CA GLY A 9 0.88 23.48 -7.65
C GLY A 9 0.98 22.31 -6.67
N ASP A 10 1.28 22.62 -5.40
CA ASP A 10 1.38 21.59 -4.35
C ASP A 10 0.08 20.76 -4.28
N PRO A 11 0.17 19.43 -4.21
CA PRO A 11 -1.01 18.56 -4.12
C PRO A 11 -1.78 18.88 -2.83
N THR A 12 -3.08 19.08 -2.99
CA THR A 12 -4.01 19.31 -1.88
C THR A 12 -4.32 18.00 -1.16
N PRO A 13 -4.84 18.01 0.09
CA PRO A 13 -5.24 16.79 0.79
C PRO A 13 -6.28 15.93 0.03
N ALA A 14 -7.05 16.55 -0.88
CA ALA A 14 -8.00 15.88 -1.76
C ALA A 14 -7.33 15.07 -2.89
N ASP A 15 -6.03 15.27 -3.14
CA ASP A 15 -5.24 14.58 -4.16
C ASP A 15 -4.66 13.25 -3.66
N THR A 16 -5.12 12.74 -2.51
CA THR A 16 -4.64 11.46 -1.97
C THR A 16 -5.20 10.29 -2.79
N PHE A 17 -4.33 9.64 -3.56
CA PHE A 17 -4.66 8.42 -4.28
C PHE A 17 -4.52 7.18 -3.39
N THR A 18 -5.62 6.43 -3.21
CA THR A 18 -5.60 5.14 -2.49
C THR A 18 -5.73 3.98 -3.46
N LEU A 19 -4.79 3.04 -3.39
CA LEU A 19 -4.79 1.82 -4.17
C LEU A 19 -5.18 0.60 -3.31
N GLY A 20 -6.22 -0.13 -3.71
CA GLY A 20 -6.59 -1.38 -3.07
C GLY A 20 -5.55 -2.49 -3.29
N ARG A 21 -5.41 -3.41 -2.33
CA ARG A 21 -4.40 -4.50 -2.35
C ARG A 21 -4.40 -5.32 -3.64
N GLY A 22 -5.56 -5.65 -4.19
CA GLY A 22 -5.65 -6.44 -5.42
C GLY A 22 -5.09 -5.73 -6.66
N ARG A 23 -5.19 -4.39 -6.73
CA ARG A 23 -4.55 -3.62 -7.80
C ARG A 23 -3.05 -3.47 -7.55
N LEU A 24 -2.65 -3.23 -6.30
CA LEU A 24 -1.23 -3.18 -5.92
C LEU A 24 -0.51 -4.48 -6.32
N ALA A 25 -1.09 -5.64 -5.98
CA ALA A 25 -0.52 -6.95 -6.32
C ALA A 25 -0.32 -7.14 -7.83
N LYS A 26 -1.25 -6.66 -8.67
CA LYS A 26 -1.12 -6.73 -10.13
C LYS A 26 0.04 -5.88 -10.65
N ILE A 27 0.23 -4.69 -10.09
CA ILE A 27 1.33 -3.79 -10.47
C ILE A 27 2.66 -4.40 -10.01
N SER A 28 2.75 -4.86 -8.75
CA SER A 28 3.93 -5.51 -8.19
C SER A 28 4.35 -6.76 -8.98
N ALA A 29 3.39 -7.54 -9.50
CA ALA A 29 3.68 -8.72 -10.30
C ALA A 29 4.43 -8.39 -11.62
N VAL A 30 4.27 -7.17 -12.17
CA VAL A 30 5.05 -6.72 -13.35
C VAL A 30 6.54 -6.67 -13.04
N GLU A 31 6.90 -6.41 -11.78
CA GLU A 31 8.27 -6.38 -11.27
C GLU A 31 8.72 -7.75 -10.72
N GLY A 32 7.90 -8.80 -10.87
CA GLY A 32 8.16 -10.12 -10.29
C GLY A 32 7.95 -10.21 -8.78
N ILE A 33 7.27 -9.22 -8.18
CA ILE A 33 7.01 -9.17 -6.73
C ILE A 33 5.62 -9.76 -6.46
N GLU A 34 5.57 -10.82 -5.66
CA GLU A 34 4.34 -11.47 -5.25
C GLU A 34 4.14 -11.45 -3.73
N THR A 35 2.87 -11.39 -3.31
CA THR A 35 2.51 -11.57 -1.90
C THR A 35 2.65 -13.04 -1.51
N SER A 36 3.43 -13.34 -0.47
CA SER A 36 3.55 -14.69 0.09
C SER A 36 2.21 -15.22 0.63
N PRO A 37 2.02 -16.56 0.70
CA PRO A 37 0.82 -17.15 1.31
C PRO A 37 0.56 -16.63 2.73
N GLU A 38 1.60 -16.54 3.56
CA GLU A 38 1.51 -16.02 4.93
C GLU A 38 0.99 -14.57 4.98
N SER A 39 1.44 -13.71 4.07
CA SER A 39 0.94 -12.34 3.98
C SER A 39 -0.51 -12.28 3.51
N ARG A 40 -0.93 -13.18 2.60
CA ARG A 40 -2.34 -13.26 2.17
C ARG A 40 -3.26 -13.65 3.32
N GLU A 41 -2.86 -14.63 4.13
CA GLU A 41 -3.60 -15.05 5.32
C GLU A 41 -3.71 -13.92 6.34
N MET A 42 -2.59 -13.24 6.63
CA MET A 42 -2.58 -12.07 7.51
C MET A 42 -3.54 -10.98 7.03
N PHE A 43 -3.58 -10.69 5.72
CA PHE A 43 -4.51 -9.70 5.18
C PHE A 43 -5.97 -10.14 5.28
N ALA A 44 -6.26 -11.43 5.10
CA ALA A 44 -7.61 -11.96 5.29
C ALA A 44 -8.07 -11.86 6.75
N GLU A 45 -7.16 -12.12 7.70
CA GLU A 45 -7.41 -11.93 9.14
C GLU A 45 -7.75 -10.47 9.45
N PHE A 46 -7.01 -9.51 8.88
CA PHE A 46 -7.27 -8.09 9.09
C PHE A 46 -8.66 -7.66 8.60
N GLU A 47 -9.12 -8.21 7.48
CA GLU A 47 -10.48 -7.96 7.00
C GLU A 47 -11.52 -8.60 7.92
N GLY A 48 -11.31 -9.86 8.34
CA GLY A 48 -12.21 -10.55 9.26
C GLY A 48 -12.35 -9.84 10.61
N ARG A 49 -11.28 -9.19 11.07
CA ARG A 49 -11.25 -8.40 12.33
C ARG A 49 -11.67 -6.95 12.17
N GLY A 50 -11.92 -6.48 10.95
CA GLY A 50 -12.32 -5.09 10.69
C GLY A 50 -11.28 -4.04 11.11
N LEU A 51 -9.98 -4.36 11.03
CA LEU A 51 -8.92 -3.46 11.49
C LEU A 51 -8.87 -2.16 10.66
N SER A 52 -8.61 -1.03 11.33
CA SER A 52 -8.34 0.26 10.67
C SER A 52 -6.99 0.24 9.92
N PRO A 53 -6.77 1.17 8.97
CA PRO A 53 -5.47 1.29 8.29
C PRO A 53 -4.28 1.43 9.25
N GLU A 54 -4.43 2.18 10.34
CA GLU A 54 -3.42 2.42 11.37
C GLU A 54 -3.09 1.12 12.11
N GLN A 55 -4.12 0.37 12.50
CA GLN A 55 -3.97 -0.92 13.19
C GLN A 55 -3.29 -1.95 12.29
N ARG A 56 -3.66 -1.99 11.00
CA ARG A 56 -3.02 -2.85 10.00
C ARG A 56 -1.52 -2.53 9.88
N ARG A 57 -1.16 -1.25 9.78
CA ARG A 57 0.24 -0.81 9.71
C ARG A 57 1.02 -1.20 10.96
N ALA A 58 0.43 -1.00 12.15
CA ALA A 58 1.06 -1.38 13.41
C ALA A 58 1.30 -2.90 13.51
N ALA A 59 0.31 -3.72 13.12
CA ALA A 59 0.44 -5.18 13.12
C ALA A 59 1.51 -5.69 12.15
N ILE A 60 1.58 -5.11 10.93
CA ILE A 60 2.64 -5.43 9.96
C ILE A 60 4.00 -5.04 10.53
N TYR A 61 4.12 -3.84 11.11
CA TYR A 61 5.35 -3.39 11.74
C TYR A 61 5.78 -4.38 12.83
N GLU A 62 4.94 -4.66 13.81
CA GLU A 62 5.26 -5.59 14.91
C GLU A 62 5.72 -6.97 14.41
N LYS A 63 5.03 -7.52 13.41
CA LYS A 63 5.37 -8.84 12.83
C LYS A 63 6.75 -8.88 12.18
N HIS A 64 7.14 -7.80 11.50
CA HIS A 64 8.33 -7.78 10.65
C HIS A 64 9.53 -7.07 11.27
N THR A 65 9.35 -6.16 12.24
CA THR A 65 10.44 -5.47 12.93
C THR A 65 10.85 -6.11 14.24
N ARG A 66 10.01 -6.94 14.87
CA ARG A 66 10.42 -7.74 16.05
C ARG A 66 11.33 -8.92 15.70
N LYS A 67 11.66 -9.13 14.41
CA LYS A 67 12.71 -10.06 13.96
C LYS A 67 14.06 -9.34 13.86
N VAL A 68 14.60 -8.91 14.98
CA VAL A 68 16.03 -8.58 15.15
C VAL A 68 16.48 -9.05 16.52
#